data_AF-D8SRD3-F1
#
_entry.id   AF-D8SRD3-F1
#
_cell.length_a   1.000
_cell.length_b   1.000
_cell.length_c   1.000
_cell.angle_alpha   90.00
_cell.angle_beta   90.00
_cell.angle_gamma   90.00
#
_symmetry.space_group_name_H-M   'P 1'
#
loop_
_entity.id
_entity.type
_entity.pdbx_description
1 polymer ?
#
loop_
_entity_poly.entity_id
_entity_poly.type
_entity_poly.pdbx_seq_one_letter_code
_entity_poly.pdbx_strand_id
1 'polypeptide(L)'
;NTPRALVLPLHGRLRQEDQQLVFEAAPPGTGKMVFATNIAETSLTMPGIRYVVDPGLSKQAIFDPQTGMTTLELTAISQSSTTQRA
;
A
#
# COMPACT_ATOMS: atom_id res chain seq x y z
N ASN A 1 22.98 -13.83 -11.04
CA ASN A 1 22.01 -13.34 -12.03
C ASN A 1 20.79 -12.84 -11.26
N THR A 2 20.63 -11.53 -11.10
CA THR A 2 19.56 -10.95 -10.27
C THR A 2 18.33 -10.67 -11.15
N PRO A 3 17.12 -11.10 -10.77
CA PRO A 3 15.92 -10.83 -11.56
C PRO A 3 15.66 -9.32 -11.65
N ARG A 4 15.21 -8.85 -12.82
CA ARG A 4 14.85 -7.45 -13.04
C ARG A 4 13.54 -7.14 -12.30
N ALA A 5 13.48 -6.02 -11.60
CA ALA A 5 12.29 -5.57 -10.88
C ALA A 5 11.99 -4.10 -11.18
N LEU A 6 10.72 -3.81 -11.46
CA LEU A 6 10.14 -2.49 -11.48
C LEU A 6 9.55 -2.22 -10.10
N VAL A 7 10.12 -1.26 -9.38
CA VAL A 7 9.73 -0.91 -8.01
C VAL A 7 9.01 0.43 -8.02
N LEU A 8 7.77 0.46 -7.51
CA LEU A 8 6.94 1.67 -7.49
C LEU A 8 6.39 1.95 -6.09
N PRO A 9 6.40 3.20 -5.62
CA PRO A 9 5.67 3.60 -4.42
C PRO A 9 4.18 3.85 -4.73
N LEU A 10 3.30 3.63 -3.75
CA LEU A 10 1.89 4.02 -3.80
C LEU A 10 1.45 4.60 -2.45
N HIS A 11 1.37 5.94 -2.35
CA HIS A 11 0.93 6.62 -1.15
C HIS A 11 0.32 7.99 -1.47
N GLY A 12 -0.47 8.55 -0.54
CA GLY A 12 -1.33 9.72 -0.81
C GLY A 12 -0.61 11.03 -1.13
N ARG A 13 0.72 11.09 -0.93
CA ARG A 13 1.56 12.25 -1.30
C ARG A 13 2.05 12.23 -2.75
N LEU A 14 1.81 11.16 -3.51
CA LEU A 14 2.22 11.08 -4.92
C LEU A 14 1.27 11.90 -5.80
N ARG A 15 1.81 12.46 -6.88
CA ARG A 15 0.99 13.09 -7.93
C ARG A 15 0.16 12.03 -8.63
N GLN A 16 -0.99 12.40 -9.18
CA GLN A 16 -1.89 11.46 -9.84
C GLN A 16 -1.21 10.71 -10.99
N GLU A 17 -0.38 11.39 -11.79
CA GLU A 17 0.42 10.77 -12.86
C GLU A 17 1.38 9.68 -12.33
N ASP A 18 2.00 9.91 -11.17
CA ASP A 18 2.93 8.95 -10.56
C ASP A 18 2.17 7.74 -9.99
N GLN A 19 0.97 7.97 -9.44
CA GLN A 19 0.10 6.89 -8.98
C GLN A 19 -0.35 6.00 -10.14
N GLN A 20 -0.57 6.59 -11.33
CA GLN A 20 -1.06 5.85 -12.50
C GLN A 20 -0.08 4.76 -12.99
N LEU A 21 1.23 4.95 -12.78
CA LEU A 21 2.28 4.00 -13.15
C LEU A 21 2.08 2.61 -12.50
N VAL A 22 1.43 2.55 -11.34
CA VAL A 22 1.14 1.27 -10.67
C VAL A 22 0.09 0.43 -11.40
N PHE A 23 -0.64 1.00 -12.36
CA PHE A 23 -1.59 0.29 -13.22
C PHE A 23 -1.00 -0.14 -14.57
N GLU A 24 0.14 0.41 -14.97
CA GLU A 24 0.81 0.05 -16.22
C GLU A 24 1.45 -1.33 -16.16
N ALA A 25 1.50 -2.03 -17.30
CA ALA A 25 2.16 -3.32 -17.38
C ALA A 25 3.67 -3.17 -17.19
N ALA A 26 4.28 -4.10 -16.44
CA ALA A 26 5.73 -4.13 -16.31
C ALA A 26 6.39 -4.50 -17.66
N PRO A 27 7.60 -3.98 -17.96
CA PRO A 27 8.34 -4.38 -19.14
C PRO A 27 8.57 -5.91 -19.21
N PRO A 28 8.67 -6.50 -20.41
CA PRO A 28 8.93 -7.93 -20.57
C PRO A 28 10.16 -8.40 -19.78
N GLY A 29 10.03 -9.55 -19.11
CA GLY A 29 11.10 -10.12 -18.29
C GLY A 29 11.39 -9.38 -16.97
N THR A 30 10.52 -8.46 -16.55
CA THR A 30 10.65 -7.69 -15.31
C THR A 30 9.49 -7.96 -14.37
N GLY A 31 9.78 -8.28 -13.11
CA GLY A 31 8.76 -8.39 -12.06
C GLY A 31 8.30 -7.02 -11.57
N LYS A 32 7.03 -6.89 -11.18
CA LYS A 32 6.50 -5.65 -10.57
C LYS A 32 6.44 -5.80 -9.06
N MET A 33 6.97 -4.82 -8.33
CA MET A 33 6.85 -4.72 -6.87
C MET A 33 6.31 -3.34 -6.52
N VAL A 34 5.20 -3.29 -5.79
CA VAL A 34 4.59 -2.03 -5.37
C VAL A 34 4.60 -1.95 -3.85
N PHE A 35 5.17 -0.86 -3.34
CA PHE A 35 5.19 -0.54 -1.91
C PHE A 35 4.06 0.44 -1.63
N ALA A 36 2.97 -0.07 -1.07
CA ALA A 36 1.77 0.72 -0.81
C ALA A 36 1.55 0.97 0.69
N THR A 37 0.93 2.11 1.02
CA THR A 37 0.24 2.25 2.31
C THR A 37 -1.12 1.57 2.25
N ASN A 38 -1.94 1.72 3.30
CA ASN A 38 -3.34 1.29 3.32
C ASN A 38 -4.23 1.90 2.22
N ILE A 39 -3.70 2.74 1.32
CA ILE A 39 -4.41 3.15 0.09
C ILE A 39 -4.72 1.95 -0.81
N ALA A 40 -3.92 0.89 -0.75
CA ALA A 40 -4.21 -0.34 -1.47
C ALA A 40 -5.41 -1.13 -0.89
N GLU A 41 -5.88 -0.80 0.32
CA GLU A 41 -7.02 -1.49 0.99
C GLU A 41 -8.37 -1.17 0.32
N THR A 42 -8.48 -0.01 -0.33
CA THR A 42 -9.72 0.46 -0.94
C THR A 42 -9.75 0.16 -2.44
N SER A 43 -10.29 -1.01 -2.81
CA SER A 43 -10.86 -1.39 -4.13
C SER A 43 -10.08 -1.04 -5.42
N LEU A 44 -8.80 -0.66 -5.33
CA LEU A 44 -7.95 -0.44 -6.50
C LEU A 44 -7.49 -1.80 -7.00
N THR A 45 -8.21 -2.37 -7.97
CA THR A 45 -7.78 -3.60 -8.63
C THR A 45 -6.50 -3.32 -9.42
N MET A 46 -5.38 -3.85 -8.95
CA MET A 46 -4.08 -3.75 -9.63
C MET A 46 -3.85 -5.01 -10.49
N PRO A 47 -3.97 -4.91 -11.82
CA PRO A 47 -3.81 -6.07 -12.69
C PRO A 47 -2.39 -6.64 -12.58
N GLY A 48 -2.28 -7.96 -12.47
CA GLY A 48 -1.00 -8.68 -12.45
C GLY A 48 -0.32 -8.81 -11.09
N ILE A 49 -0.95 -8.35 -9.99
CA ILE A 49 -0.49 -8.68 -8.64
C ILE A 49 -0.84 -10.13 -8.33
N ARG A 50 0.17 -10.92 -7.93
CA ARG A 50 0.03 -12.36 -7.61
C ARG A 50 0.19 -12.66 -6.13
N TYR A 51 0.87 -11.78 -5.40
CA TYR A 51 1.21 -11.97 -4.01
C TYR A 51 1.08 -10.65 -3.28
N VAL A 52 0.59 -10.71 -2.06
CA VAL A 52 0.56 -9.59 -1.14
C VAL A 52 1.35 -9.94 0.10
N VAL A 53 2.19 -9.01 0.55
CA VAL A 53 2.93 -9.11 1.80
C VAL A 53 2.44 -7.98 2.69
N ASP A 54 1.64 -8.32 3.69
CA ASP A 54 1.10 -7.37 4.66
C ASP A 54 1.75 -7.58 6.05
N PRO A 55 2.44 -6.58 6.62
CA PRO A 55 2.98 -6.67 7.98
C PRO A 55 1.90 -6.64 9.08
N GLY A 56 0.62 -6.40 8.75
CA GLY A 56 -0.47 -6.33 9.72
C GLY A 56 -0.50 -5.03 10.52
N LEU A 57 0.15 -3.97 10.02
CA LEU A 57 0.27 -2.67 10.68
C LEU A 57 -0.22 -1.55 9.76
N SER A 58 -0.76 -0.48 10.35
CA SER A 58 -1.10 0.75 9.62
C SER A 58 -0.96 1.98 10.49
N LYS A 59 -0.76 3.15 9.88
CA LYS A 59 -0.85 4.43 10.61
C LYS A 59 -2.31 4.81 10.74
N GLN A 60 -2.80 4.90 11.98
CA GLN A 60 -4.16 5.29 12.30
C GLN A 60 -4.19 6.61 13.07
N ALA A 61 -5.23 7.40 12.83
CA ALA A 61 -5.51 8.61 13.59
C ALA A 61 -6.11 8.23 14.93
N ILE A 62 -5.39 8.47 16.02
CA ILE A 62 -5.86 8.24 17.38
C ILE A 62 -6.16 9.60 18.01
N PHE A 63 -7.37 9.75 18.53
CA PHE A 63 -7.79 10.95 19.24
C PHE A 63 -7.61 10.76 20.74
N ASP A 64 -6.86 11.67 21.37
CA ASP A 64 -6.74 11.74 22.83
C ASP A 64 -7.71 12.80 23.38
N PRO A 65 -8.77 12.39 24.12
CA PRO A 65 -9.75 13.32 24.67
C PRO A 65 -9.20 14.19 25.80
N GLN A 66 -8.09 13.82 26.45
CA GLN A 66 -7.49 14.63 27.52
C GLN A 66 -6.73 15.83 26.98
N THR A 67 -6.00 15.64 25.88
CA THR A 67 -5.22 16.70 25.23
C THR A 67 -6.00 17.40 24.11
N GLY A 68 -7.10 16.79 23.63
CA GLY A 68 -7.88 17.29 22.49
C GLY A 68 -7.14 17.17 21.15
N MET A 69 -6.08 16.36 21.09
CA MET A 69 -5.22 16.22 19.92
C MET A 69 -5.42 14.89 19.22
N THR A 70 -5.19 14.88 17.90
CA THR A 70 -5.14 13.66 17.09
C THR A 70 -3.70 13.39 16.67
N THR A 71 -3.20 12.19 16.97
CA THR A 71 -1.88 11.71 16.56
C THR A 71 -2.01 10.62 15.50
N LEU A 72 -0.96 10.44 14.69
CA LEU A 72 -0.85 9.31 13.77
C LEU A 72 0.09 8.26 14.36
N GLU A 73 -0.47 7.15 14.82
CA GLU A 73 0.26 6.09 15.49
C GLU A 73 0.26 4.82 14.65
N LEU A 74 1.35 4.03 14.76
CA LEU A 74 1.45 2.74 14.09
C LEU A 74 0.71 1.69 14.94
N THR A 75 -0.38 1.16 14.42
CA THR A 75 -1.24 0.20 15.13
C THR A 75 -1.42 -1.08 14.33
N ALA A 76 -1.73 -2.17 15.05
CA ALA A 76 -2.16 -3.42 14.42
C ALA A 76 -3.50 -3.22 13.69
N ILE A 77 -3.61 -3.76 12.48
CA ILE A 77 -4.86 -3.76 11.73
C ILE A 77 -5.76 -4.91 12.21
N SER A 78 -7.06 -4.80 11.97
CA SER A 78 -7.98 -5.90 12.27
C SER A 78 -7.75 -7.09 11.33
N GLN A 79 -8.19 -8.28 11.75
CA GLN A 79 -8.17 -9.46 10.88
C GLN A 79 -8.95 -9.24 9.59
N SER A 80 -10.06 -8.49 9.63
CA SER A 80 -10.85 -8.15 8.44
C SER A 80 -10.06 -7.30 7.44
N SER A 81 -9.25 -6.35 7.91
CA SER A 81 -8.38 -5.55 7.04
C SER A 81 -7.28 -6.40 6.41
N THR A 82 -6.72 -7.38 7.13
CA THR A 82 -5.77 -8.34 6.55
C THR A 82 -6.42 -9.15 5.42
N THR A 83 -7.64 -9.66 5.62
CA THR A 83 -8.37 -10.43 4.59
C THR A 83 -8.65 -9.59 3.34
N GLN A 84 -9.01 -8.32 3.49
CA GLN A 84 -9.26 -7.43 2.34
C GLN A 84 -8.01 -7.12 1.51
N ARG A 85 -6.83 -7.31 2.10
CA ARG A 85 -5.54 -7.09 1.43
C ARG A 85 -4.96 -8.37 0.82
N ALA A 86 -5.46 -9.55 1.20
CA ALA A 86 -4.93 -10.85 0.77
C ALA A 86 -5.44 -11.32 -0.60
#